data_AF-A0A3B9EKA1-F1
#
_entry.id   AF-A0A3B9EKA1-F1
#
_cell.length_a   1.000
_cell.length_b   1.000
_cell.length_c   1.000
_cell.angle_alpha   90.00
_cell.angle_beta   90.00
_cell.angle_gamma   90.00
#
_symmetry.space_group_name_H-M   'P 1'
#
loop_
_entity.id
_entity.type
_entity.pdbx_description
1 polymer ?
#
loop_
_entity_poly.entity_id
_entity_poly.type
_entity_poly.pdbx_seq_one_letter_code
_entity_poly.pdbx_strand_id
1 'polypeptide(L)'
;LARVGIGHLADAAVQRLSGGEFQRALMARAILRKPDLLVLDEPVQGVDFAGEVALYELIRDIRNELGCAILLISHDLHFVMAETDRVLCLNQHVCCAGTPQSVAADPEYRRLFGPRAVEALAVYQHHHDHAHGPHGEVIPLRAGGDPDAHSHGDGAVCHAHHEHDHDHGPHHHDPDLPDDPAGATDGQ
;
A
#
# COMPACT_ATOMS: atom_id res chain seq x y z
N LEU A 1 -15.40 -21.02 -13.14
CA LEU A 1 -14.49 -20.80 -14.28
C LEU A 1 -14.49 -19.33 -14.73
N ALA A 2 -15.63 -18.71 -15.00
CA ALA A 2 -15.68 -17.27 -15.37
C ALA A 2 -14.94 -16.37 -14.35
N ARG A 3 -15.17 -16.59 -13.05
CA ARG A 3 -14.54 -15.82 -11.96
C ARG A 3 -13.02 -15.85 -11.93
N VAL A 4 -12.40 -16.92 -12.38
CA VAL A 4 -10.93 -17.06 -12.40
C VAL A 4 -10.33 -16.75 -13.78
N GLY A 5 -11.13 -16.26 -14.73
CA GLY A 5 -10.67 -15.86 -16.07
C GLY A 5 -10.54 -16.98 -17.10
N ILE A 6 -10.83 -18.24 -16.74
CA ILE A 6 -10.63 -19.41 -17.63
C ILE A 6 -11.96 -20.03 -18.12
N GLY A 7 -13.01 -19.22 -18.26
CA GLY A 7 -14.31 -19.68 -18.76
C GLY A 7 -14.24 -20.29 -20.16
N HIS A 8 -13.38 -19.74 -21.02
CA HIS A 8 -13.18 -20.19 -22.41
C HIS A 8 -12.45 -21.54 -22.53
N LEU A 9 -11.94 -22.08 -21.42
CA LEU A 9 -11.19 -23.34 -21.37
C LEU A 9 -11.99 -24.48 -20.72
N ALA A 10 -13.31 -24.34 -20.57
CA ALA A 10 -14.14 -25.30 -19.86
C ALA A 10 -14.03 -26.73 -20.42
N ASP A 11 -13.94 -26.87 -21.76
CA ASP A 11 -13.81 -28.15 -22.46
C ASP A 11 -12.35 -28.49 -22.83
N ALA A 12 -11.40 -27.64 -22.47
CA ALA A 12 -9.99 -27.86 -22.77
C ALA A 12 -9.44 -29.00 -21.91
N ALA A 13 -8.61 -29.85 -22.52
CA ALA A 13 -7.95 -30.91 -21.78
C ALA A 13 -6.83 -30.32 -20.90
N VAL A 14 -6.77 -30.74 -19.63
CA VAL A 14 -5.88 -30.17 -18.59
C VAL A 14 -4.42 -30.08 -19.02
N GLN A 15 -3.93 -31.08 -19.76
CA GLN A 15 -2.56 -31.13 -20.28
C GLN A 15 -2.21 -30.05 -21.33
N ARG A 16 -3.21 -29.31 -21.82
CA ARG A 16 -3.02 -28.22 -22.78
C ARG A 16 -3.05 -26.84 -22.13
N LEU A 17 -3.32 -26.78 -20.82
CA LEU A 17 -3.33 -25.52 -20.08
C LEU A 17 -1.89 -25.05 -19.85
N SER A 18 -1.66 -23.76 -20.01
CA SER A 18 -0.45 -23.09 -19.50
C SER A 18 -0.38 -23.20 -17.97
N GLY A 19 0.80 -22.92 -17.39
CA GLY A 19 0.99 -22.94 -15.94
C GLY A 19 -0.01 -22.05 -15.20
N GLY A 20 -0.21 -20.81 -15.67
CA GLY A 20 -1.16 -19.88 -15.08
C GLY A 20 -2.63 -20.30 -15.22
N GLU A 21 -3.01 -20.85 -16.37
CA GLU A 21 -4.37 -21.38 -16.57
C GLU A 21 -4.64 -22.60 -15.69
N PHE A 22 -3.64 -23.47 -15.53
CA PHE A 22 -3.72 -24.62 -14.64
C PHE A 22 -3.90 -24.17 -13.18
N GLN A 23 -3.12 -23.19 -12.72
CA GLN A 23 -3.28 -22.62 -11.37
C GLN A 23 -4.67 -21.99 -11.18
N ARG A 24 -5.17 -21.23 -12.16
CA ARG A 24 -6.55 -20.69 -12.14
C ARG A 24 -7.60 -21.79 -12.08
N ALA A 25 -7.39 -22.92 -12.75
CA ALA A 25 -8.30 -24.08 -12.67
C ALA A 25 -8.28 -24.72 -11.28
N LEU A 26 -7.11 -24.88 -10.66
CA LEU A 26 -6.99 -25.36 -9.29
C LEU A 26 -7.66 -24.40 -8.29
N MET A 27 -7.48 -23.10 -8.49
CA MET A 27 -8.11 -22.08 -7.67
C MET A 27 -9.63 -22.09 -7.81
N ALA A 28 -10.14 -22.20 -9.04
CA ALA A 28 -11.57 -22.37 -9.29
C ALA A 28 -12.10 -23.57 -8.51
N ARG A 29 -11.40 -24.71 -8.57
CA ARG A 29 -11.78 -25.92 -7.84
C ARG A 29 -11.79 -25.70 -6.33
N ALA A 30 -10.82 -24.99 -5.78
CA ALA A 30 -10.73 -24.71 -4.36
C ALA A 30 -11.88 -23.83 -3.86
N ILE A 31 -12.26 -22.80 -4.61
CA ILE A 31 -13.32 -21.86 -4.22
C ILE A 31 -14.74 -22.37 -4.47
N LEU A 32 -14.93 -23.44 -5.25
CA LEU A 32 -16.26 -24.02 -5.53
C LEU A 32 -17.07 -24.33 -4.26
N ARG A 33 -16.39 -24.71 -3.18
CA ARG A 33 -17.01 -25.07 -1.89
C ARG A 33 -17.23 -23.89 -0.95
N LYS A 34 -16.90 -22.66 -1.35
CA LYS A 34 -16.95 -21.46 -0.49
C LYS A 34 -16.24 -21.71 0.86
N PRO A 35 -14.94 -22.02 0.86
CA PRO A 35 -14.22 -22.36 2.08
C PRO A 35 -14.10 -21.15 3.00
N ASP A 36 -14.11 -21.39 4.32
CA ASP A 36 -13.79 -20.36 5.31
C ASP A 36 -12.27 -20.09 5.40
N LEU A 37 -11.45 -21.06 4.97
CA LEU A 37 -9.98 -20.98 4.91
C LEU A 37 -9.46 -21.56 3.60
N LEU A 38 -8.66 -20.78 2.87
CA LEU A 38 -7.95 -21.18 1.67
C LEU A 38 -6.44 -21.25 1.96
N VAL A 39 -5.85 -22.42 1.79
CA VAL A 39 -4.40 -22.61 1.90
C VAL A 39 -3.80 -22.67 0.50
N LEU A 40 -2.84 -21.81 0.22
CA LEU A 40 -2.18 -21.67 -1.06
C LEU A 40 -0.69 -21.91 -0.87
N ASP A 41 -0.19 -23.00 -1.44
CA ASP A 41 1.22 -23.36 -1.42
C ASP A 41 1.86 -22.98 -2.76
N GLU A 42 2.67 -21.92 -2.75
CA GLU A 42 3.38 -21.38 -3.93
C GLU A 42 2.47 -21.27 -5.18
N PRO A 43 1.33 -20.53 -5.10
CA PRO A 43 0.31 -20.56 -6.15
C PRO A 43 0.79 -20.00 -7.49
N VAL A 44 1.84 -19.17 -7.48
CA VAL A 44 2.42 -18.54 -8.67
C VAL A 44 3.56 -19.36 -9.31
N GLN A 45 3.91 -20.52 -8.75
CA GLN A 45 5.04 -21.30 -9.24
C GLN A 45 4.86 -21.71 -10.71
N GLY A 46 5.85 -21.37 -11.54
CA GLY A 46 5.86 -21.72 -12.96
C GLY A 46 4.96 -20.84 -13.83
N VAL A 47 4.55 -19.67 -13.32
CA VAL A 47 3.83 -18.62 -14.06
C VAL A 47 4.82 -17.52 -14.44
N ASP A 48 4.54 -16.78 -15.51
CA ASP A 48 5.32 -15.60 -15.89
C ASP A 48 4.98 -14.39 -15.02
N PHE A 49 5.86 -13.39 -14.94
CA PHE A 49 5.69 -12.23 -14.06
C PHE A 49 4.32 -11.53 -14.20
N ALA A 50 3.84 -11.35 -15.44
CA ALA A 50 2.53 -10.75 -15.68
C ALA A 50 1.39 -11.63 -15.15
N GLY A 51 1.49 -12.95 -15.30
CA GLY A 51 0.54 -13.91 -14.77
C GLY A 51 0.59 -14.03 -13.24
N GLU A 52 1.76 -13.85 -12.61
CA GLU A 52 1.89 -13.83 -11.15
C GLU A 52 1.08 -12.68 -10.56
N VAL A 53 1.27 -11.46 -11.07
CA VAL A 53 0.51 -10.26 -10.65
C VAL A 53 -0.99 -10.52 -10.78
N ALA A 54 -1.43 -11.01 -11.95
CA ALA A 54 -2.84 -11.27 -12.21
C ALA A 54 -3.42 -12.46 -11.39
N LEU A 55 -2.58 -13.36 -10.86
CA LEU A 55 -3.02 -14.43 -9.98
C LEU A 55 -3.13 -13.93 -8.54
N TYR A 56 -2.20 -13.09 -8.12
CA TYR A 56 -2.22 -12.42 -6.83
C TYR A 56 -3.41 -11.47 -6.68
N GLU A 57 -3.75 -10.69 -7.70
CA GLU A 57 -4.99 -9.89 -7.74
C GLU A 57 -6.22 -10.78 -7.57
N LEU A 58 -6.29 -11.89 -8.31
CA LEU A 58 -7.38 -12.85 -8.19
C LEU A 58 -7.52 -13.42 -6.77
N ILE A 59 -6.40 -13.71 -6.09
CA ILE A 59 -6.40 -14.18 -4.70
C ILE A 59 -7.03 -13.12 -3.77
N ARG A 60 -6.67 -11.84 -3.95
CA ARG A 60 -7.26 -10.73 -3.17
C ARG A 60 -8.75 -10.57 -3.43
N ASP A 61 -9.18 -10.64 -4.68
CA ASP A 61 -10.60 -10.54 -5.04
C ASP A 61 -11.40 -11.68 -4.42
N ILE A 62 -10.86 -12.90 -4.47
CA ILE A 62 -11.46 -14.08 -3.84
C ILE A 62 -11.61 -13.88 -2.32
N ARG A 63 -10.57 -13.38 -1.64
CA ARG A 63 -10.60 -13.07 -0.20
C ARG A 63 -11.74 -12.11 0.11
N ASN A 64 -11.79 -10.98 -0.60
CA ASN A 64 -12.70 -9.89 -0.32
C ASN A 64 -14.16 -10.29 -0.58
N GLU A 65 -14.40 -11.04 -1.65
CA GLU A 65 -15.75 -11.45 -2.05
C GLU A 65 -16.29 -12.65 -1.26
N LEU A 66 -15.43 -13.61 -0.86
CA LEU A 66 -15.85 -14.78 -0.08
C LEU A 66 -15.80 -14.53 1.43
N GLY A 67 -15.04 -13.53 1.88
CA GLY A 67 -14.79 -13.29 3.31
C GLY A 67 -14.00 -14.43 3.96
N CYS A 68 -13.21 -15.18 3.20
CA CYS A 68 -12.44 -16.31 3.71
C CYS A 68 -11.04 -15.90 4.16
N ALA A 69 -10.49 -16.63 5.13
CA ALA A 69 -9.10 -16.49 5.50
C ALA A 69 -8.21 -17.09 4.40
N ILE A 70 -7.06 -16.46 4.13
CA ILE A 70 -6.05 -16.98 3.20
C ILE A 70 -4.74 -17.20 3.95
N LEU A 71 -4.25 -18.45 3.89
CA LEU A 71 -2.89 -18.80 4.29
C LEU A 71 -2.07 -19.02 3.03
N LEU A 72 -1.22 -18.05 2.72
CA LEU A 72 -0.30 -18.11 1.59
C LEU A 72 1.09 -18.53 2.08
N ILE A 73 1.64 -19.56 1.44
CA ILE A 73 3.05 -19.97 1.58
C ILE A 73 3.75 -19.48 0.31
N SER A 74 4.74 -18.61 0.48
CA SER A 74 5.49 -18.02 -0.62
C SER A 74 6.90 -17.67 -0.18
N HIS A 75 7.84 -17.77 -1.10
CA HIS A 75 9.18 -17.24 -0.98
C HIS A 75 9.34 -15.83 -1.57
N ASP A 76 8.30 -15.29 -2.21
CA ASP A 76 8.29 -13.92 -2.74
C ASP A 76 8.01 -12.91 -1.63
N LEU A 77 9.09 -12.30 -1.13
CA LEU A 77 9.03 -11.30 -0.08
C LEU A 77 8.30 -10.03 -0.49
N HIS A 78 8.33 -9.64 -1.78
CA HIS A 78 7.69 -8.40 -2.23
C HIS A 78 6.18 -8.53 -2.10
N PHE A 79 5.61 -9.66 -2.55
CA PHE A 79 4.20 -9.91 -2.41
C PHE A 79 3.79 -10.08 -0.93
N VAL A 80 4.54 -10.89 -0.17
CA VAL A 80 4.22 -11.17 1.24
C VAL A 80 4.15 -9.89 2.04
N MET A 81 5.12 -8.98 1.86
CA MET A 81 5.14 -7.72 2.61
C MET A 81 4.07 -6.74 2.13
N ALA A 82 3.59 -6.89 0.90
CA ALA A 82 2.62 -5.97 0.33
C ALA A 82 1.17 -6.29 0.70
N GLU A 83 0.82 -7.57 0.74
CA GLU A 83 -0.58 -7.99 0.60
C GLU A 83 -1.12 -8.84 1.74
N THR A 84 -0.27 -9.11 2.73
CA THR A 84 -0.63 -9.91 3.88
C THR A 84 -0.88 -9.03 5.10
N ASP A 85 -1.91 -9.38 5.86
CA ASP A 85 -2.21 -8.73 7.14
C ASP A 85 -1.20 -9.15 8.22
N ARG A 86 -0.71 -10.39 8.11
CA ARG A 86 0.24 -11.00 9.04
C ARG A 86 1.22 -11.91 8.30
N VAL A 87 2.47 -11.87 8.75
CA VAL A 87 3.58 -12.66 8.23
C VAL A 87 4.09 -13.59 9.33
N LEU A 88 4.38 -14.83 8.95
CA LEU A 88 5.06 -15.82 9.78
C LEU A 88 6.33 -16.26 9.04
N CYS A 89 7.50 -15.99 9.63
CA CYS A 89 8.76 -16.42 9.06
C CYS A 89 9.21 -17.74 9.69
N LEU A 90 9.61 -18.68 8.84
CA LEU A 90 10.03 -20.03 9.22
C LEU A 90 11.48 -20.28 8.80
N ASN A 91 12.33 -20.65 9.76
CA ASN A 91 13.68 -21.16 9.53
C ASN A 91 13.98 -22.31 10.51
N GLN A 92 13.55 -23.54 10.18
CA GLN A 92 13.53 -24.73 11.06
C GLN A 92 12.63 -24.59 12.31
N HIS A 93 12.35 -23.36 12.74
CA HIS A 93 11.43 -22.93 13.77
C HIS A 93 10.77 -21.61 13.33
N VAL A 94 9.74 -21.16 14.05
CA VAL A 94 9.18 -19.81 13.85
C VAL A 94 10.20 -18.79 14.34
N CYS A 95 10.81 -18.03 13.44
CA CYS A 95 11.84 -17.05 13.80
C CYS A 95 11.22 -15.69 14.17
N CYS A 96 10.16 -15.26 13.48
CA CYS A 96 9.41 -14.06 13.81
C CYS A 96 7.98 -14.13 13.25
N ALA A 97 7.08 -13.34 13.86
CA ALA A 97 5.67 -13.30 13.52
C ALA A 97 5.09 -11.92 13.83
N GLY A 98 4.25 -11.38 12.94
CA GLY A 98 3.65 -10.07 13.17
C GLY A 98 3.04 -9.47 11.91
N THR A 99 2.86 -8.16 11.88
CA THR A 99 2.56 -7.43 10.64
C THR A 99 3.82 -7.38 9.76
N PRO A 100 3.68 -7.19 8.43
CA PRO A 100 4.82 -6.97 7.54
C PRO A 100 5.84 -5.96 8.07
N GLN A 101 5.37 -4.84 8.65
CA GLN A 101 6.22 -3.78 9.19
C GLN A 101 7.03 -4.26 10.40
N SER A 102 6.39 -4.95 11.34
CA SER A 102 7.08 -5.51 12.52
C SER A 102 8.11 -6.58 12.16
N VAL A 103 7.78 -7.44 11.19
CA VAL A 103 8.68 -8.52 10.73
C VAL A 103 9.87 -7.96 9.98
N ALA A 104 9.69 -6.95 9.13
CA ALA A 104 10.79 -6.30 8.42
C ALA A 104 11.81 -5.63 9.36
N ALA A 105 11.36 -5.13 10.52
CA ALA A 105 12.22 -4.54 11.54
C ALA A 105 12.92 -5.58 12.45
N ASP A 106 12.50 -6.84 12.40
CA ASP A 106 12.98 -7.89 13.29
C ASP A 106 14.47 -8.22 13.03
N PRO A 107 15.34 -8.25 14.07
CA PRO A 107 16.75 -8.59 13.91
C PRO A 107 16.99 -9.98 13.30
N GLU A 108 16.18 -10.99 13.60
CA GLU A 108 16.31 -12.33 13.03
C GLU A 108 15.94 -12.34 11.55
N TYR A 109 14.91 -11.59 11.15
CA TYR A 109 14.56 -11.41 9.74
C TYR A 109 15.71 -10.76 8.96
N ARG A 110 16.29 -9.68 9.51
CA ARG A 110 17.45 -8.99 8.90
C ARG A 110 18.68 -9.88 8.81
N ARG A 111 18.88 -10.77 9.78
CA ARG A 111 19.99 -11.75 9.78
C ARG A 111 19.81 -12.82 8.70
N LEU A 112 18.57 -13.28 8.47
CA LEU A 112 18.24 -14.35 7.53
C LEU A 112 18.29 -13.89 6.07
N PHE A 113 17.69 -12.74 5.77
CA PHE A 113 17.54 -12.26 4.39
C PHE A 113 18.56 -11.16 4.02
N GLY A 114 19.32 -10.65 5.00
CA GLY A 114 20.39 -9.67 4.79
C GLY A 114 19.89 -8.26 4.45
N PRO A 115 20.80 -7.27 4.37
CA PRO A 115 20.44 -5.87 4.11
C PRO A 115 19.81 -5.64 2.74
N ARG A 116 20.14 -6.46 1.72
CA ARG A 116 19.57 -6.32 0.36
C ARG A 116 18.08 -6.65 0.27
N ALA A 117 17.61 -7.63 1.03
CA ALA A 117 16.19 -7.93 1.09
C ALA A 117 15.43 -6.82 1.82
N VAL A 118 16.04 -6.23 2.85
CA VAL A 118 15.46 -5.08 3.55
C VAL A 118 15.41 -3.84 2.63
N GLU A 119 16.42 -3.60 1.80
CA GLU A 119 16.42 -2.51 0.81
C GLU A 119 15.37 -2.71 -0.29
N ALA A 120 15.23 -3.93 -0.82
CA ALA A 120 14.18 -4.25 -1.79
C ALA A 120 12.77 -4.06 -1.19
N LEU A 121 12.63 -4.33 0.11
CA LEU A 121 11.41 -4.04 0.89
C LEU A 121 11.28 -2.57 1.31
N ALA A 122 12.38 -1.81 1.38
CA ALA A 122 12.35 -0.38 1.69
C ALA A 122 11.79 0.44 0.52
N VAL A 123 11.94 -0.05 -0.72
CA VAL A 123 11.21 0.50 -1.87
C VAL A 123 9.69 0.33 -1.71
N TYR A 124 9.25 -0.67 -0.94
CA TYR A 124 7.85 -0.85 -0.55
C TYR A 124 7.47 0.02 0.66
N GLN A 125 8.40 0.25 1.59
CA GLN A 125 8.23 1.13 2.74
C GLN A 125 8.73 2.56 2.47
N HIS A 126 8.22 3.23 1.45
CA HIS A 126 8.32 4.69 1.44
C HIS A 126 7.30 5.27 2.42
N HIS A 127 7.63 5.25 3.72
CA HIS A 127 7.02 6.19 4.65
C HIS A 127 7.45 7.58 4.21
N HIS A 128 6.49 8.40 3.77
CA HIS A 128 6.74 9.83 3.58
C HIS A 128 6.94 10.45 4.96
N ASP A 129 8.18 10.48 5.43
CA ASP A 129 8.63 11.29 6.58
C ASP A 129 8.86 12.75 6.20
N HIS A 130 8.45 13.13 4.98
CA HIS A 130 8.64 14.44 4.40
C HIS A 130 7.38 14.92 3.67
N ALA A 131 7.07 16.21 3.86
CA ALA A 131 6.12 16.93 3.03
C ALA A 131 6.87 17.68 1.93
N HIS A 132 6.23 17.87 0.77
CA HIS A 132 6.79 18.71 -0.29
C HIS A 132 6.24 20.12 -0.21
N GLY A 133 7.13 21.12 -0.24
CA GLY A 133 6.73 22.49 -0.47
C GLY A 133 6.16 22.68 -1.88
N PRO A 134 5.44 23.78 -2.15
CA PRO A 134 4.88 24.08 -3.48
C PRO A 134 5.93 24.23 -4.60
N HIS A 135 7.22 24.29 -4.24
CA HIS A 135 8.35 24.30 -5.17
C HIS A 135 9.16 22.99 -5.18
N GLY A 136 8.66 21.95 -4.52
CA GLY A 136 9.23 20.60 -4.55
C GLY A 136 10.35 20.33 -3.53
N GLU A 137 10.68 21.27 -2.64
CA GLU A 137 11.63 20.97 -1.56
C GLU A 137 11.09 19.91 -0.57
N VAL A 138 12.00 19.10 -0.04
CA VAL A 138 11.71 18.04 0.94
C VAL A 138 11.76 18.65 2.36
N ILE A 139 10.61 18.68 3.05
CA ILE A 139 10.47 19.21 4.41
C ILE A 139 10.30 18.03 5.39
N PRO A 140 11.26 17.75 6.29
CA PRO A 140 11.11 16.66 7.25
C PRO A 140 9.98 16.95 8.24
N LEU A 141 9.04 16.00 8.41
CA LEU A 141 7.99 16.06 9.42
C LEU A 141 8.62 15.91 10.81
N ARG A 142 8.61 16.99 11.59
CA ARG A 142 9.08 16.97 12.99
C ARG A 142 8.24 15.99 13.81
N ALA A 143 8.91 15.10 14.53
CA ALA A 143 8.28 14.18 15.48
C ALA A 143 7.54 14.97 16.57
N GLY A 144 6.21 14.95 16.54
CA GLY A 144 5.34 15.49 17.59
C GLY A 144 4.35 16.54 17.10
N GLY A 145 3.23 16.09 16.52
CA GLY A 145 2.07 16.93 16.19
C GLY A 145 0.97 16.10 15.53
N ASP A 146 -0.23 16.14 16.11
CA ASP A 146 -1.45 15.37 15.83
C ASP A 146 -1.86 15.34 14.33
N PRO A 147 -2.36 14.22 13.76
CA PRO A 147 -2.71 14.13 12.33
C PRO A 147 -4.01 14.85 11.94
N ASP A 148 -4.83 15.27 12.91
CA ASP A 148 -6.23 15.71 12.68
C ASP A 148 -6.47 17.19 12.99
N ALA A 149 -5.64 18.09 12.45
CA ALA A 149 -5.92 19.53 12.46
C ALA A 149 -6.20 20.04 11.04
N HIS A 150 -7.43 19.83 10.56
CA HIS A 150 -7.97 20.57 9.43
C HIS A 150 -8.30 22.01 9.88
N SER A 151 -7.63 23.01 9.30
CA SER A 151 -8.14 24.38 9.25
C SER A 151 -7.70 25.06 7.96
N HIS A 152 -8.71 25.60 7.28
CA HIS A 152 -8.70 26.25 5.98
C HIS A 152 -7.79 27.47 5.86
N GLY A 153 -7.33 27.73 4.64
CA GLY A 153 -6.68 28.98 4.27
C GLY A 153 -6.20 29.05 2.82
N ASP A 154 -7.12 28.91 1.85
CA ASP A 154 -6.96 29.53 0.51
C ASP A 154 -6.63 31.02 0.70
N GLY A 155 -5.78 31.71 -0.07
CA GLY A 155 -5.06 31.43 -1.29
C GLY A 155 -4.58 32.78 -1.88
N ALA A 156 -3.50 32.79 -2.69
CA ALA A 156 -3.10 33.83 -3.65
C ALA A 156 -1.70 33.47 -4.22
N VAL A 157 -1.38 33.41 -5.52
CA VAL A 157 -2.05 33.81 -6.77
C VAL A 157 -1.53 32.92 -7.91
N CYS A 158 -2.45 32.37 -8.70
CA CYS A 158 -2.18 31.73 -9.98
C CYS A 158 -2.34 32.79 -11.08
N HIS A 159 -1.32 33.04 -11.90
CA HIS A 159 -1.46 33.82 -13.13
C HIS A 159 -1.28 32.92 -14.35
N ALA A 160 -2.37 32.67 -15.08
CA ALA A 160 -2.57 33.14 -16.46
C ALA A 160 -3.76 32.38 -17.10
N HIS A 161 -4.81 33.09 -17.51
CA HIS A 161 -5.15 33.32 -18.93
C HIS A 161 -6.57 33.93 -19.08
N HIS A 162 -6.60 35.05 -19.81
CA HIS A 162 -7.66 35.67 -20.62
C HIS A 162 -9.10 35.93 -20.12
N GLU A 163 -9.41 37.24 -20.14
CA GLU A 163 -10.65 37.91 -20.57
C GLU A 163 -11.97 37.67 -19.82
N HIS A 164 -12.39 38.69 -19.05
CA HIS A 164 -13.64 39.39 -19.35
C HIS A 164 -13.72 40.78 -18.70
N ASP A 165 -14.37 41.68 -19.43
CA ASP A 165 -14.64 43.09 -19.12
C ASP A 165 -15.58 43.30 -17.91
N HIS A 166 -15.41 44.47 -17.29
CA HIS A 166 -16.41 45.36 -16.66
C HIS A 166 -16.14 45.77 -15.19
N ASP A 167 -15.54 46.97 -15.07
CA ASP A 167 -16.07 48.20 -14.45
C ASP A 167 -16.76 48.15 -13.06
N HIS A 168 -16.09 48.71 -12.03
CA HIS A 168 -16.50 49.95 -11.32
C HIS A 168 -15.85 50.10 -9.92
N GLY A 169 -15.14 51.22 -9.72
CA GLY A 169 -15.29 52.14 -8.57
C GLY A 169 -14.79 51.75 -7.16
N PRO A 170 -13.87 52.53 -6.52
CA PRO A 170 -13.36 52.26 -5.18
C PRO A 170 -14.02 53.13 -4.08
N HIS A 171 -14.11 52.61 -2.85
CA HIS A 171 -14.35 53.43 -1.65
C HIS A 171 -13.39 53.07 -0.49
N HIS A 172 -12.39 53.92 -0.36
CA HIS A 172 -11.71 54.51 0.80
C HIS A 172 -11.93 54.06 2.27
N HIS A 173 -10.82 54.17 3.02
CA HIS A 173 -10.62 54.56 4.44
C HIS A 173 -10.91 53.52 5.55
N ASP A 174 -10.19 53.47 6.67
CA ASP A 174 -8.87 53.94 7.15
C ASP A 174 -8.58 53.15 8.45
N PRO A 175 -7.33 53.01 8.90
CA PRO A 175 -6.91 52.16 10.02
C PRO A 175 -6.77 52.97 11.33
N ASP A 176 -6.92 52.33 12.51
CA ASP A 176 -6.23 52.75 13.73
C ASP A 176 -6.45 51.80 14.93
N LEU A 177 -5.36 51.15 15.37
CA LEU A 177 -4.73 51.26 16.70
C LEU A 177 -4.15 49.92 17.26
N PRO A 178 -3.03 49.99 18.02
CA PRO A 178 -2.10 48.88 18.23
C PRO A 178 -1.93 48.42 19.71
N ASP A 179 -1.12 47.36 19.84
CA ASP A 179 -0.15 46.97 20.88
C ASP A 179 -0.51 46.96 22.39
N ASP A 180 -0.29 45.79 23.02
CA ASP A 180 0.76 45.67 24.07
C ASP A 180 1.13 44.19 24.40
N PRO A 181 2.41 43.86 24.69
CA PRO A 181 2.88 42.52 25.05
C PRO A 181 3.41 42.39 26.50
N ALA A 182 3.26 41.21 27.11
CA ALA A 182 4.02 40.73 28.28
C ALA A 182 3.77 39.22 28.44
N GLY A 183 4.69 38.33 28.85
CA GLY A 183 6.00 38.47 29.44
C GLY A 183 6.66 37.08 29.58
N ALA A 184 7.95 37.10 29.90
CA ALA A 184 8.89 35.99 29.88
C ALA A 184 8.93 35.15 31.18
N THR A 185 9.93 34.23 31.21
CA THR A 185 10.51 33.38 32.29
C THR A 185 9.99 31.94 32.30
N ASP A 186 10.76 30.88 32.02
CA ASP A 186 12.12 30.39 32.36
C ASP A 186 12.16 29.49 33.62
N GLY A 187 12.88 28.36 33.49
CA GLY A 187 13.37 27.49 34.58
C GLY A 187 12.46 26.33 35.02
N GLN A 188 12.76 25.09 34.58
CA GLN A 188 13.57 24.14 35.36
C GLN A 188 13.90 22.86 34.57
#